data_AF-A0A9E2Q3G4-F1
#
_entry.id   AF-A0A9E2Q3G4-F1
#
_cell.length_a   1.000
_cell.length_b   1.000
_cell.length_c   1.000
_cell.angle_alpha   90.00
_cell.angle_beta   90.00
_cell.angle_gamma   90.00
#
_symmetry.space_group_name_H-M   'P 1'
#
loop_
_entity.id
_entity.type
_entity.pdbx_description
1 polymer ?
#
loop_
_entity_poly.entity_id
_entity_poly.type
_entity_poly.pdbx_seq_one_letter_code
_entity_poly.pdbx_strand_id
1 'polypeptide(L)' 'MSKINKKIGFIGAGNMGEAFVGALIQTGIFSPSMIYTSDISENRLDILNKTYGISVMKDNFKVFSECEIVIIA' A
#
# COMPACT_ATOMS: atom_id res chain seq x y z
N MET A 1 5.00 15.40 12.42
CA MET A 1 5.86 14.44 11.70
C MET A 1 6.11 14.97 10.30
N SER A 2 7.30 14.75 9.72
CA SER A 2 7.58 15.14 8.34
C SER A 2 6.89 14.18 7.36
N LYS A 3 6.20 14.73 6.35
CA LYS A 3 5.63 13.92 5.26
C LYS A 3 6.75 13.31 4.41
N ILE A 4 6.55 12.07 3.97
CA ILE A 4 7.45 11.40 3.03
C ILE A 4 6.84 11.54 1.63
N ASN A 5 7.62 12.08 0.69
CA ASN A 5 7.23 12.22 -0.72
C ASN A 5 7.92 11.16 -1.56
N LYS A 6 7.60 9.89 -1.29
CA LYS A 6 8.06 8.72 -2.03
C LYS A 6 6.90 7.76 -2.25
N LYS A 7 6.96 6.96 -3.31
CA LYS A 7 5.99 5.87 -3.50
C LYS A 7 6.39 4.66 -2.65
N ILE A 8 5.48 4.17 -1.82
CA ILE A 8 5.65 2.98 -0.99
C ILE A 8 4.72 1.86 -1.47
N GLY A 9 5.28 0.66 -1.59
CA GLY A 9 4.61 -0.53 -2.05
C GLY A 9 4.55 -1.61 -0.98
N PHE A 10 3.44 -2.35 -0.92
CA PHE A 10 3.26 -3.52 -0.08
C PHE A 10 3.03 -4.75 -0.95
N ILE A 11 3.90 -5.75 -0.84
CA ILE A 11 3.63 -7.09 -1.39
C ILE A 11 2.94 -7.87 -0.27
N GLY A 12 1.63 -8.02 -0.37
CA GLY A 12 0.76 -8.56 0.66
C GLY A 12 -0.24 -7.51 1.17
N ALA A 13 -1.53 -7.84 1.05
CA ALA A 13 -2.68 -7.10 1.58
C ALA A 13 -3.35 -7.86 2.73
N GLY A 14 -2.61 -8.72 3.45
CA GLY A 14 -3.08 -9.38 4.66
C GLY A 14 -3.18 -8.42 5.86
N ASN A 15 -3.28 -8.99 7.06
CA ASN A 15 -3.44 -8.20 8.29
C ASN A 15 -2.26 -7.24 8.54
N MET A 16 -1.02 -7.67 8.28
CA MET A 16 0.16 -6.82 8.49
C MET A 16 0.24 -5.68 7.48
N GLY A 17 0.03 -5.98 6.18
CA GLY A 17 -0.03 -4.95 5.14
C GLY A 17 -1.10 -3.90 5.45
N GLU A 18 -2.30 -4.33 5.81
CA GLU A 18 -3.40 -3.42 6.19
C GLU A 18 -3.07 -2.60 7.44
N ALA A 19 -2.49 -3.20 8.48
CA ALA A 19 -2.10 -2.49 9.69
C ALA A 19 -1.09 -1.36 9.41
N PHE A 20 -0.10 -1.62 8.55
CA PHE A 20 0.86 -0.60 8.14
C PHE A 20 0.20 0.49 7.30
N VAL A 21 -0.58 0.12 6.28
CA VAL A 21 -1.31 1.08 5.43
C VAL A 21 -2.16 2.02 6.28
N GLY A 22 -2.96 1.45 7.18
CA GLY A 22 -3.82 2.23 8.07
C GLY A 22 -3.03 3.18 8.96
N ALA A 23 -1.95 2.71 9.59
CA ALA A 23 -1.11 3.54 10.44
C ALA A 23 -0.42 4.67 9.67
N LEU A 24 0.11 4.41 8.47
CA LEU A 24 0.81 5.42 7.65
C LEU A 24 -0.13 6.53 7.17
N ILE A 25 -1.38 6.19 6.84
CA ILE A 25 -2.41 7.16 6.47
C ILE A 25 -2.89 7.93 7.69
N GLN A 26 -3.20 7.23 8.80
CA GLN A 26 -3.72 7.86 10.02
C GLN A 26 -2.73 8.85 10.64
N THR A 27 -1.43 8.52 10.61
CA THR A 27 -0.36 9.41 11.09
C THR A 27 -0.06 10.56 10.12
N GLY A 28 -0.60 10.52 8.90
CA GLY A 28 -0.40 11.54 7.87
C GLY A 28 1.02 11.58 7.28
N ILE A 29 1.82 10.52 7.48
CA ILE A 29 3.18 10.42 6.96
C ILE A 29 3.17 10.24 5.44
N PHE A 30 2.20 9.47 4.93
CA PHE A 30 1.97 9.25 3.49
C PHE A 30 0.56 9.66 3.08
N SER A 31 0.43 10.19 1.87
CA SER A 31 -0.86 10.32 1.18
C SER A 31 -1.30 8.95 0.67
N PRO A 32 -2.61 8.59 0.70
CA PRO A 32 -3.11 7.35 0.09
C PRO A 32 -2.67 7.17 -1.37
N SER A 33 -2.56 8.26 -2.13
CA SER A 33 -2.12 8.26 -3.53
C SER A 33 -0.66 7.82 -3.74
N MET A 34 0.15 7.80 -2.69
CA MET A 34 1.56 7.36 -2.72
C MET A 34 1.74 5.93 -2.21
N ILE A 35 0.64 5.26 -1.83
CA ILE A 35 0.65 3.90 -1.29
C ILE A 35 0.09 2.95 -2.34
N TYR A 36 0.82 1.87 -2.56
CA TYR A 36 0.50 0.81 -3.49
C TYR A 36 0.50 -0.53 -2.78
N THR A 37 -0.38 -1.45 -3.17
CA THR A 37 -0.36 -2.82 -2.66
C THR A 37 -0.67 -3.84 -3.75
N SER A 38 -0.06 -5.01 -3.64
CA SER A 38 -0.42 -6.21 -4.41
C SER A 38 -0.71 -7.38 -3.49
N ASP A 39 -1.59 -8.27 -3.95
CA ASP A 39 -1.95 -9.49 -3.24
C ASP A 39 -2.56 -10.47 -4.24
N ILE A 40 -2.51 -11.76 -3.93
CA ILE A 40 -3.16 -12.81 -4.74
C ILE A 40 -4.69 -12.74 -4.62
N SER A 41 -5.21 -12.20 -3.53
CA SER A 41 -6.63 -12.08 -3.24
C SER A 41 -7.18 -10.75 -3.77
N GLU A 42 -7.93 -10.81 -4.87
CA GLU A 42 -8.60 -9.63 -5.43
C GLU A 42 -9.59 -8.99 -4.45
N ASN A 43 -10.24 -9.80 -3.61
CA ASN A 43 -11.16 -9.30 -2.57
C ASN A 43 -10.40 -8.43 -1.56
N ARG A 44 -9.20 -8.84 -1.14
CA ARG A 44 -8.38 -8.04 -0.22
C ARG A 44 -7.95 -6.72 -0.84
N LEU A 45 -7.57 -6.73 -2.11
CA LEU A 45 -7.26 -5.51 -2.85
C LEU A 45 -8.46 -4.56 -2.91
N ASP A 46 -9.65 -5.07 -3.25
CA ASP A 46 -10.87 -4.26 -3.30
C ASP A 46 -11.22 -3.65 -1.94
N ILE A 47 -11.09 -4.42 -0.85
CA ILE A 47 -11.28 -3.92 0.53
C ILE A 47 -10.30 -2.77 0.82
N LEU A 48 -9.00 -2.95 0.57
CA LEU A 48 -8.01 -1.92 0.89
C LEU A 48 -8.19 -0.66 0.01
N ASN A 49 -8.52 -0.83 -1.26
CA ASN A 49 -8.82 0.30 -2.15
C ASN A 49 -10.02 1.10 -1.65
N LYS A 50 -11.13 0.43 -1.29
CA LYS A 50 -12.35 1.10 -0.80
C LYS A 50 -12.17 1.73 0.58
N THR A 51 -11.49 1.06 1.49
CA THR A 51 -11.31 1.52 2.87
C THR A 51 -10.30 2.67 2.97
N TYR A 52 -9.19 2.60 2.24
CA TYR A 52 -8.07 3.52 2.41
C TYR A 52 -7.83 4.44 1.22
N GLY A 53 -8.42 4.17 0.05
CA GLY A 53 -8.19 4.96 -1.18
C GLY A 53 -6.80 4.78 -1.78
N ILE A 54 -6.11 3.66 -1.47
CA ILE A 54 -4.77 3.36 -1.99
C ILE A 54 -4.84 2.70 -3.37
N SER A 55 -3.73 2.74 -4.10
CA SER A 55 -3.62 2.06 -5.39
C SER A 55 -3.39 0.56 -5.21
N VAL A 56 -4.06 -0.26 -6.01
CA VAL A 56 -3.93 -1.73 -5.96
C VAL A 56 -3.43 -2.29 -7.29
N MET A 57 -2.59 -3.31 -7.22
CA MET A 57 -1.96 -3.95 -8.36
C MET A 57 -2.08 -5.47 -8.22
N LYS A 58 -2.36 -6.17 -9.33
CA LYS A 58 -2.41 -7.65 -9.34
C LYS A 58 -1.03 -8.31 -9.51
N ASP A 59 0.00 -7.52 -9.77
CA ASP A 59 1.33 -7.99 -10.11
C ASP A 59 2.37 -7.34 -9.21
N ASN A 60 3.14 -8.18 -8.53
CA ASN A 60 4.23 -7.77 -7.65
C ASN A 60 5.31 -7.01 -8.41
N PHE A 61 5.58 -7.35 -9.67
CA PHE A 61 6.59 -6.66 -10.48
C PHE A 61 6.25 -5.19 -10.69
N LYS A 62 4.96 -4.86 -10.83
CA LYS A 62 4.51 -3.47 -10.94
C LYS A 62 4.78 -2.67 -9.67
N VAL A 63 4.62 -3.29 -8.51
CA VAL A 63 4.92 -2.64 -7.22
C VAL A 63 6.41 -2.32 -7.15
N PHE A 64 7.29 -3.27 -7.52
CA PHE A 64 8.73 -3.03 -7.56
C PHE A 64 9.16 -1.97 -8.59
N SER A 65 8.48 -1.86 -9.74
CA SER A 65 8.81 -0.87 -10.76
C SER A 65 8.31 0.54 -10.41
N GLU A 66 7.20 0.65 -9.69
CA GLU A 66 6.56 1.93 -9.38
C GLU A 66 6.99 2.51 -8.02
N CYS A 67 7.44 1.69 -7.07
CA CYS A 67 7.70 2.12 -5.70
C CYS A 67 9.20 2.22 -5.40
N GLU A 68 9.56 3.24 -4.62
CA GLU A 68 10.94 3.43 -4.14
C GLU A 68 11.21 2.66 -2.84
N ILE A 69 10.14 2.36 -2.09
CA ILE A 69 10.17 1.59 -0.85
C ILE A 69 9.22 0.43 -1.03
N VAL A 70 9.66 -0.79 -0.76
CA VAL A 70 8.79 -1.97 -0.81
C VAL A 70 8.89 -2.73 0.50
N ILE A 71 7.73 -3.05 1.08
CA ILE A 71 7.57 -3.89 2.26
C ILE A 71 6.96 -5.23 1.81
N ILE A 72 7.56 -6.33 2.24
CA ILE A 72 7.05 -7.68 2.02
C ILE A 72 6.31 -8.09 3.31
N ALA A 73 5.01 -8.36 3.21
CA ALA A 73 4.11 -8.55 4.34
C ALA A 73 3.18 -9.75 4.16
#